data_AF-A0A7S2KKF7-F1
#
_entry.id   AF-A0A7S2KKF7-F1
#
_cell.length_a   1.000
_cell.length_b   1.000
_cell.length_c   1.000
_cell.angle_alpha   90.00
_cell.angle_beta   90.00
_cell.angle_gamma   90.00
#
_symmetry.space_group_name_H-M   'P 1'
#
loop_
_entity.id
_entity.type
_entity.pdbx_description
1 polymer ?
#
loop_
_entity_poly.entity_id
_entity_poly.type
_entity_poly.pdbx_seq_one_letter_code
_entity_poly.pdbx_strand_id
1 'polypeptide(L)'
;RGYVRRPGAWKLYDEISVNVVVEFEESTNTNTAPVRLRFDNPIVIDAASTLAFYMFSTSSSHLFLQKDLTNNLNTGDVFVSDPNVAILVGVGTVGASPFYISTTANNRVWNGVMLYRTEDSLYHSSNTDNHRGIQHLQSGEFQGSTAVSGIMFEAVAAATSGIKIEGMDIHLNFVGPAVPIEVYTRAGTYQGYTRRPSAWSLYFSGTVHGKGPGISTLVGPITGEPIVIGAGQTQSFYVATVGNVNVNKSILCDDVGTSVVQEGHVYASNMDLSIFSGAITGDTLFSSTIGNGCAWDGILYYSELGKARDAETTTTESGAKNVTMDVRVL
;
A
#
# COMPACT_ATOMS: atom_id res chain seq x y z
N ARG A 1 20.50 7.66 5.11
CA ARG A 1 20.99 6.26 5.02
C ARG A 1 21.01 5.70 6.43
N GLY A 2 20.21 4.67 6.74
CA GLY A 2 20.05 4.14 8.10
C GLY A 2 20.56 2.70 8.22
N TYR A 3 20.96 2.31 9.44
CA TYR A 3 21.33 0.95 9.82
C TYR A 3 20.48 0.52 11.03
N VAL A 4 20.11 -0.76 11.10
CA VAL A 4 19.28 -1.37 12.16
C VAL A 4 20.07 -2.48 12.86
N ARG A 5 19.98 -2.57 14.19
CA ARG A 5 20.52 -3.67 15.01
C ARG A 5 19.46 -4.18 15.98
N ARG A 6 19.35 -5.50 16.20
CA ARG A 6 18.46 -6.15 17.20
C ARG A 6 19.21 -7.17 18.08
N PRO A 7 18.81 -7.33 19.36
CA PRO A 7 19.00 -8.59 20.09
C PRO A 7 17.76 -9.09 20.88
N GLY A 8 17.44 -10.39 20.78
CA GLY A 8 16.95 -11.23 21.90
C GLY A 8 15.44 -11.50 22.09
N ALA A 9 14.90 -12.49 21.35
CA ALA A 9 13.74 -13.38 21.62
C ALA A 9 12.32 -12.82 21.92
N TRP A 10 11.31 -13.44 21.28
CA TRP A 10 9.91 -12.99 21.13
C TRP A 10 8.90 -13.77 21.98
N LYS A 11 7.81 -13.09 22.36
CA LYS A 11 6.50 -13.67 22.70
C LYS A 11 5.46 -13.02 21.77
N LEU A 12 4.56 -13.82 21.22
CA LEU A 12 3.58 -13.44 20.18
C LEU A 12 2.34 -12.76 20.81
N TYR A 13 1.94 -11.61 20.27
CA TYR A 13 0.57 -11.08 20.34
C TYR A 13 0.23 -10.46 18.98
N ASP A 14 -1.06 -10.49 18.65
CA ASP A 14 -1.66 -10.27 17.32
C ASP A 14 -1.11 -9.06 16.55
N GLU A 15 -0.69 -9.31 15.31
CA GLU A 15 -0.15 -8.32 14.37
C GLU A 15 -1.27 -7.50 13.74
N ILE A 16 -1.26 -6.19 14.00
CA ILE A 16 -1.93 -5.18 13.16
C ILE A 16 -0.81 -4.56 12.30
N SER A 17 -0.97 -4.45 10.98
CA SER A 17 0.01 -3.70 10.16
C SER A 17 -0.44 -2.23 10.10
N VAL A 18 0.43 -1.27 10.43
CA VAL A 18 0.10 0.15 10.40
C VAL A 18 1.02 0.87 9.42
N ASN A 19 0.46 1.38 8.32
CA ASN A 19 1.19 2.16 7.32
C ASN A 19 1.43 3.61 7.77
N VAL A 20 2.27 3.79 8.79
CA VAL A 20 2.63 5.10 9.34
C VAL A 20 3.46 5.90 8.32
N VAL A 21 2.82 6.65 7.43
CA VAL A 21 3.50 7.79 6.78
C VAL A 21 4.03 8.67 7.90
N VAL A 22 5.24 9.20 7.81
CA VAL A 22 5.77 10.09 8.85
C VAL A 22 6.17 11.36 8.15
N GLU A 23 5.43 12.43 8.40
CA GLU A 23 5.81 13.77 7.94
C GLU A 23 6.17 14.65 9.13
N PHE A 24 7.25 15.39 9.01
CA PHE A 24 7.81 16.18 10.10
C PHE A 24 7.54 17.68 9.90
N GLU A 25 7.13 18.38 10.97
CA GLU A 25 6.92 19.84 10.98
C GLU A 25 7.76 20.50 12.08
N GLU A 26 8.65 21.45 11.75
CA GLU A 26 9.46 22.17 12.75
C GLU A 26 8.86 23.57 13.01
N SER A 27 8.55 23.89 14.27
CA SER A 27 8.16 25.24 14.69
C SER A 27 9.32 25.92 15.39
N THR A 28 9.86 26.98 14.78
CA THR A 28 10.71 27.94 15.49
C THR A 28 10.03 29.30 15.48
N ASN A 29 10.00 29.93 16.65
CA ASN A 29 9.51 31.29 16.82
C ASN A 29 10.38 32.25 15.98
N THR A 30 9.91 32.60 14.78
CA THR A 30 10.03 33.87 14.02
C THR A 30 9.92 33.61 12.51
N ASN A 31 8.70 33.72 11.96
CA ASN A 31 8.43 33.92 10.52
C ASN A 31 8.98 32.94 9.46
N THR A 32 9.58 31.81 9.84
CA THR A 32 9.97 30.77 8.86
C THR A 32 8.88 29.71 8.76
N ALA A 33 8.41 29.45 7.54
CA ALA A 33 7.51 28.35 7.27
C ALA A 33 8.15 27.01 7.69
N PRO A 34 7.36 26.06 8.23
CA PRO A 34 7.89 24.77 8.64
C PRO A 34 8.52 24.03 7.46
N VAL A 35 9.62 23.31 7.72
CA VAL A 35 10.27 22.45 6.73
C VAL A 35 9.58 21.09 6.72
N ARG A 36 8.93 20.75 5.60
CA ARG A 36 8.27 19.44 5.41
C ARG A 36 9.27 18.44 4.83
N LEU A 37 9.53 17.36 5.57
CA LEU A 37 10.26 16.20 5.06
C LEU A 37 9.27 15.18 4.49
N ARG A 38 9.41 14.86 3.20
CA ARG A 38 8.61 13.84 2.52
C ARG A 38 9.52 12.71 2.07
N PHE A 39 9.09 11.48 2.33
CA PHE A 39 9.73 10.29 1.80
C PHE A 39 9.08 9.91 0.47
N ASP A 40 9.88 9.59 -0.54
CA ASP A 40 9.37 9.10 -1.82
C ASP A 40 8.72 7.72 -1.67
N ASN A 41 9.19 6.94 -0.69
CA ASN A 41 8.61 5.66 -0.30
C ASN A 41 8.04 5.78 1.13
N PRO A 42 6.79 5.34 1.37
CA PRO A 42 6.24 5.32 2.71
C PRO A 42 7.08 4.40 3.62
N ILE A 43 7.22 4.80 4.87
CA ILE A 43 7.85 3.99 5.90
C ILE A 43 6.73 3.21 6.58
N VAL A 44 6.86 1.89 6.67
CA VAL A 44 5.85 1.02 7.29
C VAL A 44 6.32 0.65 8.69
N ILE A 45 5.43 0.76 9.67
CA ILE A 45 5.71 0.40 11.07
C ILE A 45 4.64 -0.61 11.48
N ASP A 46 5.03 -1.89 11.57
CA ASP A 46 4.12 -2.93 12.05
C ASP A 46 3.65 -2.61 13.48
N ALA A 47 2.43 -2.99 13.86
CA ALA A 47 1.96 -2.76 15.22
C ALA A 47 2.83 -3.49 16.23
N ALA A 48 2.92 -2.90 17.42
CA ALA A 48 3.85 -3.29 18.48
C ALA A 48 5.34 -3.26 18.08
N SER A 49 5.68 -2.91 16.84
CA SER A 49 7.07 -2.68 16.45
C SER A 49 7.51 -1.27 16.85
N THR A 50 8.83 -1.11 17.00
CA THR A 50 9.45 0.18 17.25
C THR A 50 10.43 0.48 16.13
N LEU A 51 10.25 1.64 15.50
CA LEU A 51 11.18 2.16 14.51
C LEU A 51 11.91 3.38 15.07
N ALA A 52 13.22 3.44 14.87
CA ALA A 52 14.05 4.57 15.26
C ALA A 52 14.44 5.40 14.03
N PHE A 53 14.33 6.71 14.16
CA PHE A 53 14.77 7.68 13.15
C PHE A 53 16.04 8.38 13.62
N TYR A 54 17.03 8.51 12.73
CA TYR A 54 18.18 9.38 12.96
C TYR A 54 18.12 10.56 12.00
N MET A 55 18.07 11.76 12.58
CA MET A 55 18.07 13.01 11.83
C MET A 55 19.28 13.84 12.22
N PHE A 56 19.88 14.48 11.24
CA PHE A 56 21.05 15.31 11.42
C PHE A 56 20.92 16.55 10.56
N SER A 57 21.13 17.72 11.16
CA SER A 57 21.22 19.00 10.45
C SER A 57 22.68 19.42 10.39
N THR A 58 23.12 19.86 9.21
CA THR A 58 24.39 20.57 9.06
C THR A 58 24.30 22.04 9.48
N SER A 59 23.09 22.56 9.67
CA SER A 59 22.81 23.91 10.18
C SER A 59 22.73 23.89 11.70
N SER A 60 23.50 24.76 12.35
CA SER A 60 23.43 25.00 13.80
C SER A 60 22.12 25.67 14.25
N SER A 61 21.31 26.13 13.30
CA SER A 61 20.06 26.87 13.56
C SER A 61 18.82 25.99 13.57
N HIS A 62 18.93 24.69 13.22
CA HIS A 62 17.80 23.76 13.23
C HIS A 62 17.94 22.79 14.39
N LEU A 63 16.91 22.69 15.22
CA LEU A 63 16.91 21.87 16.43
C LEU A 63 15.66 21.00 16.42
N PHE A 64 15.84 19.74 16.00
CA PHE A 64 14.74 18.77 15.94
C PHE A 64 14.29 18.24 17.30
N LEU A 65 15.09 18.46 18.34
CA LEU A 65 14.93 17.84 19.65
C LEU A 65 15.03 18.88 20.76
N GLN A 66 14.07 18.83 21.69
CA GLN A 66 14.10 19.63 22.91
C GLN A 66 14.45 18.73 24.10
N LYS A 67 15.13 19.29 25.11
CA LYS A 67 15.25 18.60 26.41
C LYS A 67 13.88 18.60 27.06
N ASP A 68 13.41 17.45 27.52
CA ASP A 68 12.25 17.42 28.41
C ASP A 68 12.65 18.12 29.72
N LEU A 69 12.06 19.29 29.96
CA LEU A 69 12.31 20.09 31.15
C LEU A 69 11.19 19.94 32.19
N THR A 70 10.11 19.24 31.84
CA THR A 70 8.85 19.32 32.59
C THR A 70 8.44 17.98 33.20
N ASN A 71 8.71 16.86 32.53
CA ASN A 71 8.08 15.58 32.90
C ASN A 71 9.06 14.55 33.46
N ASN A 72 10.36 14.87 33.58
CA ASN A 72 11.42 13.95 34.03
C ASN A 72 11.44 12.62 33.26
N LEU A 73 11.02 12.61 31.99
CA LEU A 73 10.98 11.40 31.20
C LEU A 73 12.39 10.90 30.88
N ASN A 74 12.54 9.57 30.87
CA ASN A 74 13.75 8.87 30.49
C ASN A 74 13.66 8.37 29.04
N THR A 75 14.82 8.10 28.45
CA THR A 75 14.91 7.50 27.11
C THR A 75 14.12 6.18 27.07
N GLY A 76 13.21 6.06 26.11
CA GLY A 76 12.28 4.94 25.96
C GLY A 76 10.89 5.17 26.56
N ASP A 77 10.70 6.18 27.41
CA ASP A 77 9.37 6.55 27.91
C ASP A 77 8.49 7.11 26.79
N VAL A 78 7.18 6.98 26.92
CA VAL A 78 6.22 7.59 25.98
C VAL A 78 6.17 9.10 26.23
N PHE A 79 6.56 9.90 25.24
CA PHE A 79 6.46 11.35 25.29
C PHE A 79 5.05 11.83 24.91
N VAL A 80 4.55 11.35 23.78
CA VAL A 80 3.20 11.60 23.29
C VAL A 80 2.70 10.37 22.54
N SER A 81 1.41 10.09 22.64
CA SER A 81 0.77 8.99 21.93
C SER A 81 -0.68 9.29 21.61
N ASP A 82 -1.19 8.56 20.64
CA ASP A 82 -2.61 8.40 20.38
C ASP A 82 -2.94 6.88 20.34
N PRO A 83 -4.15 6.45 19.92
CA PRO A 83 -4.47 5.02 19.88
C PRO A 83 -3.61 4.17 18.92
N ASN A 84 -2.92 4.77 17.94
CA ASN A 84 -2.22 4.05 16.88
C ASN A 84 -0.70 4.16 16.98
N VAL A 85 -0.19 5.33 17.39
CA VAL A 85 1.24 5.63 17.41
C VAL A 85 1.65 6.26 18.74
N ALA A 86 2.81 5.82 19.24
CA ALA A 86 3.51 6.45 20.35
C ALA A 86 4.87 6.97 19.90
N ILE A 87 5.20 8.21 20.24
CA ILE A 87 6.53 8.79 20.09
C ILE A 87 7.26 8.64 21.42
N LEU A 88 8.36 7.88 21.39
CA LEU A 88 9.19 7.63 22.55
C LEU A 88 10.27 8.70 22.71
N VAL A 89 10.69 8.94 23.95
CA VAL A 89 11.83 9.79 24.27
C VAL A 89 13.11 9.17 23.70
N GLY A 90 13.83 9.94 22.89
CA GLY A 90 15.05 9.51 22.23
C GLY A 90 16.34 10.00 22.90
N VAL A 91 17.45 9.73 22.22
CA VAL A 91 18.79 10.22 22.55
C VAL A 91 19.26 11.14 21.43
N GLY A 92 19.76 12.32 21.80
CA GLY A 92 20.46 13.22 20.88
C GLY A 92 21.96 13.03 20.94
N THR A 93 22.67 13.46 19.90
CA THR A 93 24.13 13.55 19.88
C THR A 93 24.52 14.99 19.62
N VAL A 94 25.49 15.53 20.38
CA VAL A 94 26.05 16.86 20.11
C VAL A 94 27.38 16.67 19.39
N GLY A 95 27.46 17.18 18.16
CA GLY A 95 28.65 17.05 17.32
C GLY A 95 28.44 17.61 15.93
N ALA A 96 29.53 18.03 15.28
CA ALA A 96 29.51 18.61 13.92
C ALA A 96 29.42 17.56 12.80
N SER A 97 29.43 16.26 13.13
CA SER A 97 29.45 15.18 12.15
C SER A 97 28.40 14.12 12.47
N PRO A 98 27.66 13.62 11.46
CA PRO A 98 26.73 12.53 11.64
C PRO A 98 27.48 11.29 12.16
N PHE A 99 26.93 10.63 13.17
CA PHE A 99 27.48 9.44 13.83
C PHE A 99 28.81 9.63 14.61
N TYR A 100 29.38 10.83 14.66
CA TYR A 100 30.48 11.13 15.57
C TYR A 100 29.95 11.70 16.89
N ILE A 101 29.93 10.86 17.91
CA ILE A 101 29.35 11.19 19.21
C ILE A 101 30.45 11.71 20.13
N SER A 102 30.59 13.03 20.23
CA SER A 102 31.47 13.64 21.24
C SER A 102 30.83 13.63 22.63
N THR A 103 29.50 13.83 22.68
CA THR A 103 28.68 13.77 23.88
C THR A 103 27.27 13.28 23.52
N THR A 104 26.69 12.46 24.39
CA THR A 104 25.28 12.07 24.29
C THR A 104 24.40 13.02 25.10
N ALA A 105 23.26 13.35 24.52
CA ALA A 105 22.23 14.16 25.12
C ALA A 105 21.03 13.25 25.38
N ASN A 106 20.95 12.68 26.58
CA ASN A 106 19.84 11.82 26.95
C ASN A 106 18.54 12.62 27.12
N ASN A 107 17.42 11.91 27.02
CA ASN A 107 16.09 12.41 27.32
C ASN A 107 15.71 13.59 26.41
N ARG A 108 15.67 13.29 25.11
CA ARG A 108 15.33 14.25 24.07
C ARG A 108 13.99 13.90 23.47
N VAL A 109 13.10 14.88 23.46
CA VAL A 109 11.75 14.76 22.91
C VAL A 109 11.69 15.41 21.54
N TRP A 110 10.88 14.81 20.68
CA TRP A 110 10.56 15.29 19.35
C TRP A 110 9.77 16.60 19.45
N ASN A 111 10.22 17.68 18.80
CA ASN A 111 9.53 18.98 18.82
C ASN A 111 8.88 19.34 17.47
N GLY A 112 8.29 18.35 16.81
CA GLY A 112 7.57 18.58 15.57
C GLY A 112 6.26 17.83 15.48
N VAL A 113 5.59 17.94 14.33
CA VAL A 113 4.41 17.13 14.01
C VAL A 113 4.83 15.84 13.32
N MET A 114 4.11 14.75 13.55
CA MET A 114 4.19 13.50 12.79
C MET A 114 2.86 13.30 12.08
N LEU A 115 2.81 13.47 10.76
CA LEU A 115 1.62 13.12 9.98
C LEU A 115 1.73 11.68 9.55
N TYR A 116 0.76 10.87 9.98
CA TYR A 116 0.66 9.48 9.63
C TYR A 116 -0.74 9.07 9.23
N ARG A 117 -0.83 7.89 8.61
CA ARG A 117 -2.10 7.22 8.31
C ARG A 117 -2.04 5.82 8.87
N THR A 118 -3.16 5.27 9.27
CA THR A 118 -3.28 3.83 9.50
C THR A 118 -3.70 3.16 8.20
N GLU A 119 -3.48 1.86 8.07
CA GLU A 119 -4.12 1.10 6.98
C GLU A 119 -5.64 1.29 7.04
N ASP A 120 -6.22 1.24 8.24
CA ASP A 120 -7.63 1.53 8.51
C ASP A 120 -8.11 2.91 7.99
N SER A 121 -7.25 3.93 8.07
CA SER A 121 -7.56 5.28 7.59
C SER A 121 -7.53 5.42 6.06
N LEU A 122 -6.94 4.47 5.32
CA LEU A 122 -7.09 4.41 3.86
C LEU A 122 -8.50 3.96 3.47
N TYR A 123 -9.18 3.22 4.36
CA TYR A 123 -10.53 2.70 4.15
C TYR A 123 -11.65 3.63 4.64
N HIS A 124 -11.31 4.70 5.38
CA HIS A 124 -12.29 5.61 6.00
C HIS A 124 -12.05 7.07 5.61
N SER A 125 -11.76 7.33 4.33
CA SER A 125 -11.81 8.69 3.78
C SER A 125 -13.24 9.24 3.88
N SER A 126 -13.43 10.21 4.78
CA SER A 126 -14.71 10.84 5.07
C SER A 126 -15.38 11.39 3.81
N ASN A 127 -16.63 10.98 3.66
CA ASN A 127 -17.65 11.15 2.63
C ASN A 127 -17.99 12.59 2.15
N THR A 128 -17.07 13.56 2.23
CA THR A 128 -17.36 14.98 1.88
C THR A 128 -16.64 15.51 0.66
N ASP A 129 -15.70 14.76 0.11
CA ASP A 129 -15.17 15.01 -1.24
C ASP A 129 -15.60 13.85 -2.13
N ASN A 130 -16.09 14.13 -3.34
CA ASN A 130 -16.63 13.13 -4.29
C ASN A 130 -15.59 12.10 -4.79
N HIS A 131 -14.41 12.09 -4.17
CA HIS A 131 -13.40 11.07 -4.32
C HIS A 131 -13.61 10.07 -3.19
N ARG A 132 -14.43 9.05 -3.46
CA ARG A 132 -14.39 7.81 -2.69
C ARG A 132 -12.92 7.41 -2.62
N GLY A 133 -12.39 7.27 -1.41
CA GLY A 133 -10.98 6.97 -1.18
C GLY A 133 -10.56 5.62 -1.77
N ILE A 134 -9.48 5.05 -1.27
CA ILE A 134 -9.12 3.68 -1.67
C ILE A 134 -10.18 2.73 -1.12
N GLN A 135 -10.88 2.08 -2.03
CA GLN A 135 -11.82 0.99 -1.77
C GLN A 135 -11.09 -0.34 -1.83
N HIS A 136 -11.75 -1.38 -1.32
CA HIS A 136 -11.29 -2.75 -1.47
C HIS A 136 -12.43 -3.69 -1.80
N LEU A 137 -12.07 -4.79 -2.48
CA LEU A 137 -12.92 -5.96 -2.61
C LEU A 137 -12.11 -7.18 -2.20
N GLN A 138 -12.49 -7.75 -1.07
CA GLN A 138 -12.01 -9.04 -0.59
C GLN A 138 -12.82 -10.14 -1.26
N SER A 139 -12.15 -11.13 -1.86
CA SER A 139 -12.84 -12.18 -2.60
C SER A 139 -13.48 -13.25 -1.70
N GLY A 140 -12.91 -13.50 -0.51
CA GLY A 140 -13.43 -14.44 0.49
C GLY A 140 -12.81 -14.19 1.86
N GLU A 141 -13.21 -14.93 2.91
CA GLU A 141 -12.75 -14.70 4.29
C GLU A 141 -11.36 -15.28 4.61
N PHE A 142 -10.46 -15.37 3.63
CA PHE A 142 -9.17 -16.06 3.77
C PHE A 142 -9.33 -17.50 4.29
N GLN A 143 -10.33 -18.21 3.77
CA GLN A 143 -10.64 -19.61 4.12
C GLN A 143 -10.20 -20.60 3.03
N GLY A 144 -9.45 -20.14 2.02
CA GLY A 144 -8.96 -20.97 0.93
C GLY A 144 -8.26 -22.23 1.43
N SER A 145 -8.71 -23.38 0.95
CA SER A 145 -8.22 -24.70 1.39
C SER A 145 -7.24 -25.34 0.41
N THR A 146 -7.13 -24.80 -0.81
CA THR A 146 -6.36 -25.42 -1.89
C THR A 146 -5.12 -24.59 -2.19
N ALA A 147 -3.95 -25.17 -1.93
CA ALA A 147 -2.66 -24.54 -2.23
C ALA A 147 -2.22 -24.81 -3.67
N VAL A 148 -1.96 -23.74 -4.42
CA VAL A 148 -1.61 -23.76 -5.84
C VAL A 148 -0.34 -22.97 -6.13
N SER A 149 0.24 -23.27 -7.29
CA SER A 149 1.47 -22.60 -7.77
C SER A 149 1.21 -21.30 -8.51
N GLY A 150 0.03 -21.19 -9.09
CA GLY A 150 -0.46 -19.92 -9.55
C GLY A 150 -1.93 -20.00 -9.91
N ILE A 151 -2.55 -18.84 -9.99
CA ILE A 151 -3.97 -18.69 -10.29
C ILE A 151 -4.18 -17.52 -11.23
N MET A 152 -4.92 -17.79 -12.29
CA MET A 152 -5.36 -16.80 -13.27
C MET A 152 -6.81 -16.47 -13.00
N PHE A 153 -7.18 -15.21 -12.86
CA PHE A 153 -8.56 -14.80 -12.61
C PHE A 153 -8.88 -13.49 -13.32
N GLU A 154 -10.16 -13.14 -13.35
CA GLU A 154 -10.66 -11.92 -14.00
C GLU A 154 -11.27 -10.98 -12.98
N ALA A 155 -11.09 -9.68 -13.21
CA ALA A 155 -11.82 -8.62 -12.56
C ALA A 155 -12.52 -7.75 -13.60
N VAL A 156 -13.76 -7.34 -13.31
CA VAL A 156 -14.55 -6.45 -14.16
C VAL A 156 -14.93 -5.21 -13.38
N ALA A 157 -14.63 -4.03 -13.93
CA ALA A 157 -15.05 -2.77 -13.34
C ALA A 157 -16.56 -2.57 -13.55
N ALA A 158 -17.34 -2.67 -12.48
CA ALA A 158 -18.76 -2.35 -12.47
C ALA A 158 -19.01 -0.83 -12.29
N ALA A 159 -18.02 -0.09 -11.81
CA ALA A 159 -18.09 1.36 -11.66
C ALA A 159 -18.31 2.07 -13.02
N THR A 160 -19.19 3.08 -13.03
CA THR A 160 -19.58 3.81 -14.26
C THR A 160 -18.43 4.54 -14.94
N SER A 161 -17.39 4.92 -14.20
CA SER A 161 -16.22 5.62 -14.72
C SER A 161 -14.99 4.71 -14.87
N GLY A 162 -15.10 3.44 -14.46
CA GLY A 162 -13.96 2.53 -14.33
C GLY A 162 -13.23 2.69 -13.00
N ILE A 163 -12.22 1.87 -12.79
CA ILE A 163 -11.41 1.84 -11.57
C ILE A 163 -9.92 1.78 -11.90
N LYS A 164 -9.11 2.14 -10.92
CA LYS A 164 -7.66 2.03 -10.92
C LYS A 164 -7.25 1.11 -9.77
N ILE A 165 -6.55 0.02 -10.06
CA ILE A 165 -6.02 -0.88 -9.04
C ILE A 165 -4.76 -0.25 -8.44
N GLU A 166 -4.77 -0.11 -7.12
CA GLU A 166 -3.71 0.52 -6.33
C GLU A 166 -2.88 -0.50 -5.56
N GLY A 167 -3.41 -1.71 -5.35
CA GLY A 167 -2.80 -2.71 -4.45
C GLY A 167 -3.46 -4.08 -4.54
N MET A 168 -2.77 -5.08 -3.99
CA MET A 168 -3.26 -6.45 -3.89
C MET A 168 -2.71 -7.13 -2.63
N ASP A 169 -3.56 -7.88 -1.94
CA ASP A 169 -3.14 -8.90 -0.98
C ASP A 169 -3.44 -10.30 -1.51
N ILE A 170 -2.62 -11.27 -1.13
CA ILE A 170 -2.78 -12.69 -1.45
C ILE A 170 -2.87 -13.53 -0.17
N HIS A 171 -3.53 -14.68 -0.25
CA HIS A 171 -3.56 -15.65 0.82
C HIS A 171 -2.46 -16.70 0.67
N LEU A 172 -1.63 -16.91 1.70
CA LEU A 172 -0.54 -17.88 1.66
C LEU A 172 -0.70 -18.96 2.73
N ASN A 173 -0.42 -20.22 2.39
CA ASN A 173 -0.59 -21.36 3.29
C ASN A 173 0.51 -21.54 4.35
N PHE A 174 1.45 -20.60 4.48
CA PHE A 174 2.63 -20.74 5.31
C PHE A 174 3.01 -19.44 6.00
N VAL A 175 3.63 -19.56 7.18
CA VAL A 175 4.37 -18.49 7.86
C VAL A 175 5.86 -18.73 7.62
N GLY A 176 6.62 -17.72 7.19
CA GLY A 176 8.08 -17.85 7.21
C GLY A 176 8.87 -17.08 6.16
N PRO A 177 9.89 -17.71 5.54
CA PRO A 177 10.88 -17.00 4.73
C PRO A 177 10.24 -16.33 3.52
N ALA A 178 10.92 -15.31 3.01
CA ALA A 178 10.45 -14.58 1.84
C ALA A 178 10.32 -15.53 0.63
N VAL A 179 9.13 -15.58 0.02
CA VAL A 179 8.85 -16.36 -1.19
C VAL A 179 8.72 -15.41 -2.37
N PRO A 180 9.37 -15.69 -3.50
CA PRO A 180 9.25 -14.83 -4.66
C PRO A 180 7.88 -15.00 -5.33
N ILE A 181 7.24 -13.87 -5.62
CA ILE A 181 5.93 -13.75 -6.23
C ILE A 181 6.07 -12.93 -7.51
N GLU A 182 5.38 -13.38 -8.54
CA GLU A 182 5.16 -12.60 -9.75
C GLU A 182 3.66 -12.39 -9.97
N VAL A 183 3.30 -11.16 -10.34
CA VAL A 183 1.94 -10.81 -10.78
C VAL A 183 2.03 -10.34 -12.22
N TYR A 184 1.25 -10.97 -13.06
CA TYR A 184 1.09 -10.61 -14.47
C TYR A 184 -0.32 -10.11 -14.72
N THR A 185 -0.46 -9.26 -15.73
CA THR A 185 -1.73 -8.65 -16.12
C THR A 185 -1.97 -8.75 -17.62
N ARG A 186 -3.23 -8.85 -18.02
CA ARG A 186 -3.67 -8.85 -19.42
C ARG A 186 -5.03 -8.16 -19.55
N ALA A 187 -5.12 -7.13 -20.39
CA ALA A 187 -6.40 -6.48 -20.70
C ALA A 187 -7.36 -7.45 -21.42
N GLY A 188 -8.60 -7.58 -20.94
CA GLY A 188 -9.58 -8.57 -21.39
C GLY A 188 -9.49 -9.90 -20.64
N THR A 189 -10.05 -10.96 -21.24
CA THR A 189 -10.09 -12.32 -20.66
C THR A 189 -8.75 -13.06 -20.78
N TYR A 190 -8.40 -13.91 -19.82
CA TYR A 190 -7.22 -14.78 -19.94
C TYR A 190 -7.48 -16.05 -20.75
N GLN A 191 -8.75 -16.37 -21.04
CA GLN A 191 -9.13 -17.59 -21.72
C GLN A 191 -8.49 -17.66 -23.12
N GLY A 192 -7.87 -18.79 -23.43
CA GLY A 192 -7.06 -18.97 -24.65
C GLY A 192 -5.62 -18.41 -24.59
N TYR A 193 -5.26 -17.72 -23.50
CA TYR A 193 -3.92 -17.13 -23.28
C TYR A 193 -3.18 -17.69 -22.05
N THR A 194 -3.73 -18.72 -21.40
CA THR A 194 -3.19 -19.33 -20.17
C THR A 194 -1.76 -19.86 -20.31
N ARG A 195 -1.30 -20.15 -21.53
CA ARG A 195 0.03 -20.72 -21.83
C ARG A 195 0.92 -19.81 -22.68
N ARG A 196 0.55 -18.54 -22.83
CA ARG A 196 1.19 -17.59 -23.76
C ARG A 196 1.81 -16.44 -22.97
N PRO A 197 3.02 -16.60 -22.39
CA PRO A 197 3.64 -15.53 -21.58
C PRO A 197 3.75 -14.19 -22.32
N SER A 198 3.95 -14.21 -23.64
CA SER A 198 3.99 -13.00 -24.48
C SER A 198 2.66 -12.24 -24.60
N ALA A 199 1.54 -12.82 -24.16
CA ALA A 199 0.24 -12.16 -24.09
C ALA A 199 0.01 -11.45 -22.74
N TRP A 200 0.96 -11.54 -21.82
CA TRP A 200 0.87 -10.98 -20.47
C TRP A 200 1.95 -9.94 -20.24
N SER A 201 1.64 -8.93 -19.43
CA SER A 201 2.60 -7.94 -18.96
C SER A 201 2.97 -8.26 -17.52
N LEU A 202 4.27 -8.32 -17.21
CA LEU A 202 4.73 -8.44 -15.83
C LEU A 202 4.44 -7.13 -15.09
N TYR A 203 3.66 -7.20 -14.02
CA TYR A 203 3.26 -6.05 -13.22
C TYR A 203 4.05 -5.93 -11.93
N PHE A 204 4.30 -7.06 -11.26
CA PHE A 204 5.10 -7.13 -10.05
C PHE A 204 6.02 -8.34 -10.10
N SER A 205 7.26 -8.18 -9.63
CA SER A 205 8.20 -9.26 -9.35
C SER A 205 8.97 -8.89 -8.08
N GLY A 206 8.86 -9.71 -7.05
CA GLY A 206 9.44 -9.42 -5.73
C GLY A 206 9.30 -10.59 -4.79
N THR A 207 9.60 -10.39 -3.51
CA THR A 207 9.44 -11.42 -2.48
C THR A 207 8.50 -10.95 -1.38
N VAL A 208 7.64 -11.83 -0.89
CA VAL A 208 6.72 -11.54 0.22
C VAL A 208 6.97 -12.51 1.38
N HIS A 209 6.69 -12.07 2.60
CA HIS A 209 6.72 -12.92 3.78
C HIS A 209 5.31 -13.44 4.07
N GLY A 210 5.11 -14.75 3.93
CA GLY A 210 3.81 -15.36 4.23
C GLY A 210 3.42 -15.16 5.69
N LYS A 211 2.16 -14.75 5.90
CA LYS A 211 1.55 -14.61 7.24
C LYS A 211 0.73 -15.84 7.67
N GLY A 212 0.64 -16.86 6.81
CA GLY A 212 -0.05 -18.11 7.06
C GLY A 212 -1.56 -18.08 6.78
N PRO A 213 -2.23 -19.24 6.94
CA PRO A 213 -3.65 -19.35 6.69
C PRO A 213 -4.50 -18.39 7.53
N GLY A 214 -5.55 -17.83 6.94
CA GLY A 214 -6.46 -16.87 7.58
C GLY A 214 -5.97 -15.43 7.61
N ILE A 215 -4.77 -15.14 7.10
CA ILE A 215 -4.15 -13.81 7.17
C ILE A 215 -3.69 -13.36 5.78
N SER A 216 -4.11 -12.16 5.37
CA SER A 216 -3.72 -11.56 4.10
C SER A 216 -2.21 -11.23 4.07
N THR A 217 -1.57 -11.41 2.92
CA THR A 217 -0.18 -11.02 2.69
C THR A 217 -0.10 -9.98 1.57
N LEU A 218 0.37 -8.78 1.89
CA LEU A 218 0.51 -7.68 0.93
C LEU A 218 1.50 -8.00 -0.18
N VAL A 219 1.07 -7.78 -1.43
CA VAL A 219 1.92 -7.83 -2.62
C VAL A 219 2.30 -6.41 -3.02
N GLY A 220 3.46 -5.94 -2.57
CA GLY A 220 3.92 -4.59 -2.88
C GLY A 220 4.90 -4.02 -1.85
N PRO A 221 5.41 -2.79 -2.06
CA PRO A 221 4.79 -1.73 -2.85
C PRO A 221 4.84 -1.97 -4.36
N ILE A 222 3.73 -1.68 -5.03
CA ILE A 222 3.66 -1.68 -6.49
C ILE A 222 4.30 -0.37 -6.97
N THR A 223 5.32 -0.48 -7.81
CA THR A 223 6.07 0.69 -8.33
C THR A 223 5.82 0.95 -9.82
N GLY A 224 5.02 0.10 -10.48
CA GLY A 224 4.66 0.25 -11.89
C GLY A 224 3.52 1.24 -12.14
N GLU A 225 3.22 1.46 -13.43
CA GLU A 225 2.03 2.21 -13.84
C GLU A 225 0.76 1.57 -13.30
N PRO A 226 -0.18 2.32 -12.71
CA PRO A 226 -1.41 1.76 -12.17
C PRO A 226 -2.20 0.98 -13.21
N ILE A 227 -2.83 -0.13 -12.80
CA ILE A 227 -3.71 -0.89 -13.70
C ILE A 227 -5.05 -0.17 -13.77
N VAL A 228 -5.38 0.35 -14.94
CA VAL A 228 -6.64 1.03 -15.20
C VAL A 228 -7.61 0.06 -15.87
N ILE A 229 -8.77 -0.16 -15.24
CA ILE A 229 -9.86 -0.98 -15.77
C ILE A 229 -11.01 -0.05 -16.12
N GLY A 230 -11.22 0.20 -17.42
CA GLY A 230 -12.32 1.03 -17.88
C GLY A 230 -13.70 0.47 -17.50
N ALA A 231 -14.72 1.32 -17.46
CA ALA A 231 -16.09 0.91 -17.11
C ALA A 231 -16.57 -0.28 -17.98
N GLY A 232 -17.04 -1.34 -17.32
CA GLY A 232 -17.48 -2.58 -17.95
C GLY A 232 -16.36 -3.40 -18.63
N GLN A 233 -15.10 -2.96 -18.55
CA GLN A 233 -13.96 -3.69 -19.10
C GLN A 233 -13.49 -4.79 -18.15
N THR A 234 -12.92 -5.83 -18.74
CA THR A 234 -12.29 -6.95 -18.02
C THR A 234 -10.79 -6.76 -17.98
N GLN A 235 -10.19 -7.10 -16.85
CA GLN A 235 -8.76 -7.22 -16.67
C GLN A 235 -8.45 -8.57 -16.05
N SER A 236 -7.53 -9.30 -16.64
CA SER A 236 -7.04 -10.56 -16.10
C SER A 236 -5.77 -10.38 -15.30
N PHE A 237 -5.64 -11.19 -14.26
CA PHE A 237 -4.48 -11.28 -13.38
C PHE A 237 -3.96 -12.72 -13.39
N TYR A 238 -2.65 -12.88 -13.30
CA TYR A 238 -2.02 -14.16 -13.00
C TYR A 238 -1.05 -13.96 -11.86
N VAL A 239 -1.37 -14.53 -10.70
CA VAL A 239 -0.54 -14.48 -9.49
C VAL A 239 0.13 -15.82 -9.34
N ALA A 240 1.46 -15.83 -9.25
CA ALA A 240 2.23 -17.06 -9.17
C ALA A 240 3.40 -16.94 -8.18
N THR A 241 3.69 -18.04 -7.50
CA THR A 241 4.99 -18.24 -6.87
C THR A 241 6.00 -18.63 -7.94
N VAL A 242 7.25 -18.21 -7.76
CA VAL A 242 8.34 -18.58 -8.66
C VAL A 242 9.48 -19.26 -7.90
N GLY A 243 10.39 -19.91 -8.61
CA GLY A 243 11.56 -20.55 -8.00
C GLY A 243 11.37 -22.03 -7.64
N ASN A 244 12.02 -22.45 -6.55
CA ASN A 244 12.30 -23.87 -6.29
C ASN A 244 11.01 -24.65 -5.96
N VAL A 245 10.88 -25.88 -6.50
CA VAL A 245 9.67 -26.71 -6.49
C VAL A 245 8.97 -26.90 -5.14
N ASN A 246 9.70 -26.74 -4.03
CA ASN A 246 9.15 -26.87 -2.67
C ASN A 246 8.34 -25.65 -2.19
N VAL A 247 8.52 -24.47 -2.80
CA VAL A 247 7.73 -23.24 -2.50
C VAL A 247 6.67 -22.96 -3.56
N ASN A 248 6.52 -23.84 -4.56
CA ASN A 248 5.62 -23.57 -5.65
C ASN A 248 4.17 -23.61 -5.16
N LYS A 249 3.72 -24.54 -4.31
CA LYS A 249 2.32 -24.55 -3.85
C LYS A 249 2.10 -23.78 -2.56
N SER A 250 1.95 -22.47 -2.68
CA SER A 250 1.75 -21.62 -1.50
C SER A 250 0.58 -20.65 -1.58
N ILE A 251 0.07 -20.33 -2.77
CA ILE A 251 -1.08 -19.45 -2.89
C ILE A 251 -2.33 -20.26 -2.58
N LEU A 252 -3.11 -19.80 -1.59
CA LEU A 252 -4.39 -20.40 -1.28
C LEU A 252 -5.47 -19.83 -2.20
N CYS A 253 -6.33 -20.72 -2.67
CA CYS A 253 -7.54 -20.39 -3.38
C CYS A 253 -8.69 -21.20 -2.80
N ASP A 254 -9.91 -20.68 -2.94
CA ASP A 254 -11.11 -21.34 -2.45
C ASP A 254 -11.65 -22.29 -3.52
N ASP A 255 -11.81 -23.55 -3.11
CA ASP A 255 -12.46 -24.62 -3.85
C ASP A 255 -13.55 -25.14 -2.91
N VAL A 256 -14.73 -24.51 -2.97
CA VAL A 256 -15.80 -24.56 -1.97
C VAL A 256 -16.33 -25.99 -1.77
N GLY A 257 -15.61 -26.82 -1.02
CA GLY A 257 -15.98 -28.17 -0.63
C GLY A 257 -16.17 -29.15 -1.80
N THR A 258 -17.29 -29.88 -1.81
CA THR A 258 -17.58 -30.92 -2.83
C THR A 258 -18.15 -30.35 -4.13
N SER A 259 -18.41 -29.04 -4.20
CA SER A 259 -18.96 -28.39 -5.39
C SER A 259 -17.84 -27.60 -6.04
N VAL A 260 -17.32 -28.14 -7.15
CA VAL A 260 -16.24 -27.52 -7.92
C VAL A 260 -16.61 -26.08 -8.25
N VAL A 261 -15.75 -25.13 -7.85
CA VAL A 261 -15.90 -23.73 -8.26
C VAL A 261 -15.78 -23.69 -9.78
N GLN A 262 -16.87 -23.36 -10.47
CA GLN A 262 -16.86 -23.29 -11.92
C GLN A 262 -16.12 -22.03 -12.36
N GLU A 263 -15.10 -22.18 -13.22
CA GLU A 263 -14.36 -21.08 -13.84
C GLU A 263 -15.30 -20.05 -14.50
N GLY A 264 -14.96 -18.77 -14.40
CA GLY A 264 -15.70 -17.67 -15.05
C GLY A 264 -17.02 -17.30 -14.39
N HIS A 265 -17.26 -17.72 -13.14
CA HIS A 265 -18.40 -17.29 -12.34
C HIS A 265 -18.02 -16.13 -11.43
N VAL A 266 -18.94 -15.20 -11.19
CA VAL A 266 -18.72 -14.15 -10.19
C VAL A 266 -18.57 -14.82 -8.83
N TYR A 267 -17.40 -14.66 -8.21
CA TYR A 267 -17.10 -15.21 -6.89
C TYR A 267 -17.31 -14.14 -5.81
N ALA A 268 -16.85 -12.91 -6.07
CA ALA A 268 -17.09 -11.76 -5.20
C ALA A 268 -17.45 -10.53 -6.02
N SER A 269 -18.28 -9.66 -5.47
CA SER A 269 -18.61 -8.39 -6.11
C SER A 269 -19.07 -7.36 -5.10
N ASN A 270 -18.90 -6.10 -5.46
CA ASN A 270 -19.60 -4.97 -4.85
C ASN A 270 -20.13 -4.05 -5.96
N MET A 271 -20.48 -2.80 -5.64
CA MET A 271 -21.05 -1.89 -6.63
C MET A 271 -20.06 -1.42 -7.72
N ASP A 272 -18.74 -1.56 -7.48
CA ASP A 272 -17.70 -0.96 -8.30
C ASP A 272 -16.83 -2.01 -9.02
N LEU A 273 -16.75 -3.23 -8.47
CA LEU A 273 -15.87 -4.29 -8.95
C LEU A 273 -16.51 -5.67 -8.77
N SER A 274 -16.28 -6.56 -9.74
CA SER A 274 -16.57 -7.99 -9.65
C SER A 274 -15.31 -8.80 -9.91
N ILE A 275 -15.06 -9.81 -9.09
CA ILE A 275 -13.98 -10.80 -9.22
C ILE A 275 -14.60 -12.14 -9.59
N PHE A 276 -14.03 -12.77 -10.61
CA PHE A 276 -14.50 -14.06 -11.12
C PHE A 276 -13.57 -15.18 -10.68
N SER A 277 -14.14 -16.37 -10.47
CA SER A 277 -13.38 -17.59 -10.31
C SER A 277 -12.50 -17.84 -11.53
N GLY A 278 -11.31 -18.35 -11.25
CA GLY A 278 -10.20 -18.45 -12.18
C GLY A 278 -9.79 -19.87 -12.49
N ALA A 279 -8.65 -20.02 -13.16
CA ALA A 279 -8.01 -21.30 -13.43
C ALA A 279 -6.67 -21.40 -12.71
N ILE A 280 -6.36 -22.59 -12.18
CA ILE A 280 -5.09 -22.85 -11.48
C ILE A 280 -4.04 -23.35 -12.48
N THR A 281 -2.78 -22.99 -12.26
CA THR A 281 -1.64 -23.46 -13.08
C THR A 281 -0.81 -24.50 -12.34
N GLY A 282 -0.16 -25.40 -13.08
CA GLY A 282 0.83 -26.33 -12.55
C GLY A 282 2.08 -25.64 -11.97
N ASP A 283 3.10 -26.43 -11.63
CA ASP A 283 4.26 -26.00 -10.83
C ASP A 283 5.27 -25.08 -11.54
N THR A 284 4.97 -24.64 -12.76
CA THR A 284 5.79 -23.69 -13.52
C THR A 284 4.92 -22.57 -14.08
N LEU A 285 5.49 -21.38 -14.22
CA LEU A 285 4.82 -20.26 -14.89
C LEU A 285 4.27 -20.69 -16.25
N PHE A 286 3.01 -20.33 -16.52
CA PHE A 286 2.32 -20.63 -17.79
C PHE A 286 2.36 -22.12 -18.17
N SER A 287 2.30 -23.00 -17.15
CA SER A 287 2.34 -24.46 -17.32
C SER A 287 1.33 -24.98 -18.34
N SER A 288 1.69 -26.08 -19.01
CA SER A 288 0.73 -26.85 -19.82
C SER A 288 -0.34 -27.54 -18.98
N THR A 289 -0.14 -27.68 -17.67
CA THR A 289 -1.14 -28.23 -16.76
C THR A 289 -1.99 -27.08 -16.24
N ILE A 290 -3.27 -27.07 -16.64
CA ILE A 290 -4.29 -26.14 -16.15
C ILE A 290 -5.30 -27.00 -15.39
N GLY A 291 -5.51 -26.68 -14.11
CA GLY A 291 -6.48 -27.37 -13.27
C GLY A 291 -7.88 -26.78 -13.41
N ASN A 292 -8.81 -27.38 -12.68
CA ASN A 292 -10.20 -26.91 -12.62
C ASN A 292 -10.30 -25.51 -11.99
N GLY A 293 -11.50 -24.93 -12.07
CA GLY A 293 -11.77 -23.61 -11.53
C GLY A 293 -11.47 -23.52 -10.04
N CYS A 294 -10.83 -22.43 -9.62
CA CYS A 294 -10.62 -22.08 -8.23
C CYS A 294 -10.86 -20.59 -8.07
N ALA A 295 -11.42 -20.18 -6.93
CA ALA A 295 -11.61 -18.77 -6.65
C ALA A 295 -10.37 -18.21 -5.98
N TRP A 296 -9.81 -17.14 -6.55
CA TRP A 296 -8.69 -16.43 -5.93
C TRP A 296 -9.10 -15.92 -4.55
N ASP A 297 -8.25 -16.13 -3.55
CA ASP A 297 -8.48 -15.71 -2.16
C ASP A 297 -7.50 -14.58 -1.81
N GLY A 298 -8.02 -13.36 -1.78
CA GLY A 298 -7.20 -12.16 -1.65
C GLY A 298 -8.03 -10.88 -1.61
N ILE A 299 -7.34 -9.73 -1.65
CA ILE A 299 -7.96 -8.40 -1.64
C ILE A 299 -7.41 -7.58 -2.80
N LEU A 300 -8.29 -6.95 -3.58
CA LEU A 300 -7.92 -5.89 -4.52
C LEU A 300 -8.21 -4.52 -3.91
N TYR A 301 -7.20 -3.65 -3.86
CA TYR A 301 -7.33 -2.25 -3.49
C TYR A 301 -7.47 -1.40 -4.75
N TYR A 302 -8.46 -0.52 -4.79
CA TYR A 302 -8.73 0.29 -5.96
C TYR A 302 -9.34 1.65 -5.64
N SER A 303 -9.25 2.58 -6.57
CA SER A 303 -9.98 3.85 -6.55
C SER A 303 -10.86 3.95 -7.79
N GLU A 304 -12.03 4.60 -7.67
CA GLU A 304 -12.81 4.95 -8.86
C GLU A 304 -12.01 5.96 -9.69
N LEU A 305 -11.96 5.77 -11.00
CA LEU A 305 -11.51 6.83 -11.90
C LEU A 305 -12.55 7.93 -11.74
N GLY A 306 -12.21 9.07 -11.12
CA GLY A 306 -13.19 10.15 -10.92
C GLY A 306 -13.95 10.39 -12.22
N LYS A 307 -15.28 10.58 -12.16
CA LYS A 307 -16.04 10.96 -13.36
C LYS A 307 -15.27 12.09 -14.01
N ALA A 308 -14.82 11.88 -15.24
CA ALA A 308 -14.21 12.96 -16.01
C ALA A 308 -15.20 14.11 -15.86
N ARG A 309 -14.81 15.17 -15.12
CA ARG A 309 -15.72 16.29 -14.86
C ARG A 309 -16.22 16.65 -16.25
N ASP A 310 -17.53 16.46 -16.49
CA ASP A 310 -18.14 16.75 -17.78
C ASP A 310 -17.53 18.06 -18.20
N ALA A 311 -16.68 18.04 -19.23
CA ALA A 311 -15.74 19.11 -19.51
C ALA A 311 -16.57 20.38 -19.49
N GLU A 312 -16.46 21.13 -18.38
CA GLU A 312 -17.47 22.10 -17.99
C GLU A 312 -17.53 23.00 -19.18
N THR A 313 -18.65 22.92 -19.91
CA THR A 313 -18.74 23.52 -21.23
C THR A 313 -18.66 24.98 -20.93
N THR A 314 -17.44 25.51 -21.02
CA THR A 314 -17.13 26.89 -20.73
C THR A 314 -17.75 27.57 -21.91
N THR A 315 -19.05 27.82 -21.81
CA THR A 315 -19.77 28.71 -22.67
C THR A 315 -19.12 30.03 -22.35
N THR A 316 -18.13 30.38 -23.17
CA THR A 316 -17.52 31.69 -23.18
C THR A 316 -18.65 32.64 -23.52
N GLU A 317 -19.39 33.10 -22.51
CA GLU A 317 -20.19 34.29 -22.63
C GLU A 317 -19.21 35.41 -22.97
N SER A 318 -19.16 35.73 -24.26
CA SER A 318 -18.57 36.94 -24.81
C SER A 318 -19.35 38.14 -24.27
N GLY A 319 -19.12 38.47 -22.99
CA GLY A 319 -19.44 39.77 -22.43
C GLY A 319 -18.49 40.79 -23.04
N ALA A 320 -18.96 41.50 -24.07
CA ALA A 320 -18.27 42.65 -24.62
C ALA A 320 -18.04 43.68 -23.50
N LYS A 321 -16.79 43.78 -23.02
CA LYS A 321 -16.34 44.87 -22.16
C LYS A 321 -16.09 46.09 -23.05
N ASN A 322 -16.97 47.08 -23.00
CA ASN A 322 -16.67 48.42 -23.51
C ASN A 322 -15.49 48.99 -22.71
N VAL A 323 -14.32 49.06 -23.34
CA VAL A 323 -13.14 49.75 -22.82
C VAL A 323 -13.22 51.20 -23.32
N THR A 324 -13.52 52.13 -22.42
CA THR A 324 -13.36 53.56 -22.67
C THR A 324 -11.89 53.90 -22.41
N MET A 325 -11.13 54.20 -23.47
CA MET A 325 -9.78 54.76 -23.36
C MET A 325 -9.87 56.26 -23.09
N ASP A 326 -9.25 56.70 -22.01
CA ASP A 326 -9.03 58.12 -21.69
C ASP A 326 -7.65 58.52 -22.21
N VAL A 327 -7.62 59.34 -23.27
CA VAL A 327 -6.39 59.84 -23.89
C VAL A 327 -6.07 61.21 -23.29
N ARG A 328 -4.93 61.33 -22.60
CA ARG A 328 -4.34 62.64 -22.29
C ARG A 328 -3.04 62.83 -23.07
N VAL A 329 -3.06 63.88 -23.88
CA VAL A 329 -1.93 64.39 -24.66
C VAL A 329 -1.03 65.22 -23.74
N LEU A 330 0.28 65.00 -23.85
CA LEU A 330 1.32 65.98 -23.50
C LEU A 330 1.92 66.52 -24.80
#